data_AF-A0A1Y1YY68-F1
#
_entry.id   AF-A0A1Y1YY68-F1
#
_cell.length_a   1.000
_cell.length_b   1.000
_cell.length_c   1.000
_cell.angle_alpha   90.00
_cell.angle_beta   90.00
_cell.angle_gamma   90.00
#
_symmetry.space_group_name_H-M   'P 1'
#
loop_
_entity.id
_entity.type
_entity.pdbx_description
1 polymer ?
#
loop_
_entity_poly.entity_id
_entity_poly.type
_entity_poly.pdbx_seq_one_letter_code
_entity_poly.pdbx_strand_id
1 'polypeptide(L)'
;MARRSFNWCSLKDLYLACERVPEELRDPVTKFMAYAHLSVNEVSKKYLLNEKRYNYTTPKSFLALISLYEEMLEKKHAELIKSMDRLENGLTKLQSTSSQVDDLKAKLAVQEVELKQKNEKQNYLLN
;
A
#
# COMPACT_ATOMS: atom_id res chain seq x y z
N MET A 1 -2.25 -17.15 41.16
CA MET A 1 -1.20 -16.31 41.75
C MET A 1 0.06 -16.48 40.90
N ALA A 2 0.30 -15.57 39.95
CA ALA A 2 1.60 -15.37 39.30
C ALA A 2 1.52 -14.06 38.49
N ARG A 3 1.60 -12.93 39.18
CA ARG A 3 1.99 -11.66 38.56
C ARG A 3 3.48 -11.78 38.23
N ARG A 4 3.81 -12.44 37.11
CA ARG A 4 5.14 -12.32 36.51
C ARG A 4 5.08 -11.17 35.54
N SER A 5 5.77 -10.10 35.92
CA SER A 5 5.96 -8.86 35.18
C SER A 5 6.17 -9.16 33.69
N PHE A 6 5.34 -8.55 32.85
CA PHE A 6 5.59 -8.45 31.42
C PHE A 6 7.01 -7.85 31.29
N ASN A 7 7.96 -8.64 30.79
CA ASN A 7 9.36 -8.23 30.80
C ASN A 7 9.55 -7.09 29.80
N TRP A 8 10.10 -5.97 30.24
CA TRP A 8 10.30 -4.77 29.43
C TRP A 8 11.19 -4.99 28.18
N CYS A 9 11.98 -6.09 28.14
CA CYS A 9 12.69 -6.51 26.93
C CYS A 9 11.75 -6.71 25.73
N SER A 10 10.62 -7.41 25.92
CA SER A 10 9.72 -7.74 24.80
C SER A 10 8.97 -6.52 24.24
N LEU A 11 8.83 -5.46 25.03
CA LEU A 11 8.26 -4.19 24.59
C LEU A 11 9.25 -3.38 23.74
N LYS A 12 10.55 -3.44 24.05
CA LYS A 12 11.59 -2.86 23.18
C LYS A 12 11.72 -3.62 21.87
N ASP A 13 11.64 -4.95 21.90
CA ASP A 13 11.64 -5.78 20.70
C ASP A 13 10.44 -5.44 19.79
N LEU A 14 9.26 -5.21 20.37
CA LEU A 14 8.07 -4.75 19.66
C LEU A 14 8.23 -3.33 19.08
N TYR A 15 8.79 -2.41 19.86
CA TYR A 15 9.06 -1.04 19.42
C TYR A 15 10.04 -1.00 18.24
N LEU A 16 11.06 -1.87 18.26
CA LEU A 16 12.07 -1.99 17.20
C LEU A 16 11.55 -2.72 15.96
N ALA A 17 10.72 -3.75 16.12
CA ALA A 17 10.08 -4.48 15.01
C ALA A 17 9.09 -3.61 14.21
N CYS A 18 8.59 -2.53 14.80
CA CYS A 18 7.72 -1.57 14.14
C CYS A 18 8.51 -0.48 13.36
N GLU A 19 9.61 -0.82 12.70
CA GLU A 19 10.46 0.16 12.00
C GLU A 19 9.68 0.94 10.92
N ARG A 20 8.82 0.24 10.16
CA ARG A 20 7.92 0.80 9.14
C ARG A 20 6.74 1.60 9.69
N VAL A 21 6.46 1.49 10.99
CA VAL A 21 5.43 2.30 11.62
C VAL A 21 6.02 3.69 11.87
N PRO A 22 5.35 4.78 11.47
CA PRO A 22 5.76 6.14 11.79
C PRO A 22 6.04 6.28 13.28
N GLU A 23 7.07 7.03 13.65
CA GLU A 23 7.53 7.13 15.04
C GLU A 23 6.41 7.55 16.01
N GLU A 24 5.57 8.49 15.59
CA GLU A 24 4.39 8.97 16.31
C GLU A 24 3.36 7.87 16.62
N LEU A 25 3.32 6.81 15.80
CA LEU A 25 2.38 5.69 15.91
C LEU A 25 2.98 4.46 16.58
N ARG A 26 4.29 4.38 16.78
CA ARG A 26 4.94 3.21 17.38
C ARG A 26 4.43 2.95 18.79
N ASP A 27 4.33 4.00 19.59
CA ASP A 27 3.87 3.94 20.98
C ASP A 27 2.41 3.45 21.13
N PRO A 28 1.42 4.04 20.42
CA PRO A 28 0.04 3.56 20.47
C PRO A 28 -0.12 2.15 19.88
N VAL A 29 0.58 1.81 18.79
CA VAL A 29 0.54 0.45 18.21
C VAL A 29 1.09 -0.59 19.20
N THR A 30 2.22 -0.27 19.84
CA THR A 30 2.85 -1.14 20.84
C THR A 30 1.91 -1.40 22.03
N LYS A 31 1.28 -0.35 22.56
CA LYS A 31 0.31 -0.44 23.65
C LYS A 31 -0.93 -1.25 23.24
N PHE A 32 -1.42 -1.04 22.02
CA PHE A 32 -2.56 -1.78 21.49
C PHE A 32 -2.25 -3.27 21.32
N MET A 33 -1.07 -3.62 20.82
CA MET A 33 -0.68 -5.03 20.64
C MET A 33 -0.63 -5.78 21.97
N ALA A 34 -0.06 -5.15 23.01
CA ALA A 34 -0.06 -5.69 24.36
C ALA A 34 -1.48 -5.84 24.91
N TYR A 35 -2.32 -4.82 24.76
CA TYR A 35 -3.73 -4.86 25.15
C TYR A 35 -4.49 -5.99 24.45
N ALA A 36 -4.37 -6.09 23.12
CA ALA A 36 -5.05 -7.09 22.32
C ALA A 36 -4.65 -8.51 22.76
N HIS A 37 -3.36 -8.77 22.96
CA HIS A 37 -2.88 -10.06 23.45
C HIS A 37 -3.41 -10.40 24.85
N LEU A 38 -3.43 -9.42 25.76
CA LEU A 38 -3.97 -9.62 27.11
C LEU A 38 -5.49 -9.83 27.10
N SER A 39 -6.22 -9.17 26.19
CA SER A 39 -7.67 -9.29 26.06
C SER A 39 -8.11 -10.72 25.71
N VAL A 40 -7.25 -11.48 25.01
CA VAL A 40 -7.50 -12.88 24.68
C VAL A 40 -7.72 -13.69 25.96
N ASN A 41 -7.02 -13.41 27.06
CA ASN A 41 -7.22 -14.13 28.32
C ASN A 41 -8.66 -14.06 28.84
N GLU A 42 -9.33 -12.91 28.69
CA GLU A 42 -10.73 -12.76 29.10
C GLU A 42 -11.66 -13.54 28.17
N VAL A 43 -11.36 -13.57 26.88
CA VAL A 43 -12.08 -14.39 25.90
C VAL A 43 -11.84 -15.89 26.16
N SER A 44 -10.63 -16.29 26.54
CA SER A 44 -10.28 -17.67 26.89
C SER A 44 -11.11 -18.21 28.04
N LYS A 45 -11.39 -17.38 29.06
CA LYS A 45 -12.29 -17.77 30.17
C LYS A 45 -13.69 -18.05 29.66
N LYS A 46 -14.24 -17.19 28.80
CA LYS A 46 -15.57 -17.39 28.18
C LYS A 46 -15.58 -18.65 27.30
N TYR A 47 -14.52 -18.86 26.54
CA TYR A 47 -14.37 -20.05 25.69
C TYR A 47 -14.34 -21.34 26.52
N LEU A 48 -13.63 -21.36 27.65
CA LEU A 48 -13.64 -22.49 28.58
C LEU A 48 -15.03 -22.75 29.15
N LEU A 49 -15.78 -21.71 29.51
CA LEU A 49 -17.12 -21.87 30.07
C LEU A 49 -18.10 -22.47 29.05
N ASN A 50 -18.04 -22.00 27.81
CA ASN A 50 -18.98 -22.37 26.75
C ASN A 50 -18.60 -23.69 26.08
N GLU A 51 -17.35 -23.83 25.66
CA GLU A 51 -16.88 -24.95 24.82
C GLU A 51 -16.15 -26.03 25.62
N LYS A 52 -15.92 -25.82 26.92
CA LYS A 52 -15.17 -26.72 27.81
C LYS A 52 -13.74 -27.02 27.31
N ARG A 53 -13.16 -26.11 26.53
CA ARG A 53 -11.81 -26.21 25.96
C ARG A 53 -10.91 -25.12 26.50
N TYR A 54 -9.69 -25.50 26.86
CA TYR A 54 -8.65 -24.56 27.24
C TYR A 54 -7.94 -24.01 26.00
N ASN A 55 -7.70 -22.70 26.00
CA ASN A 55 -6.69 -22.08 25.15
C ASN A 55 -5.79 -21.21 26.03
N TYR A 56 -4.52 -21.09 25.66
CA TYR A 56 -3.51 -20.43 26.48
C TYR A 56 -2.78 -19.37 25.68
N THR A 57 -2.71 -18.16 26.22
CA THR A 57 -1.76 -17.15 25.74
C THR A 57 -0.40 -17.44 26.36
N THR A 58 0.64 -17.46 25.54
CA THR A 58 2.03 -17.62 25.97
C THR A 58 2.88 -16.47 25.44
N PRO A 59 4.01 -16.14 26.10
CA PRO A 59 4.96 -15.18 25.54
C PRO A 59 5.39 -15.53 24.10
N LYS A 60 5.49 -16.83 23.77
CA LYS A 60 5.78 -17.29 22.40
C LYS A 60 4.68 -16.91 21.41
N SER A 61 3.41 -17.08 21.78
CA SER A 61 2.30 -16.63 20.92
C SER A 61 2.23 -15.11 20.77
N PHE A 62 2.73 -14.35 21.75
CA PHE A 62 2.87 -12.90 21.62
C PHE A 62 3.94 -12.54 20.59
N LEU A 63 5.12 -13.16 20.63
CA LEU A 63 6.16 -12.95 19.61
C LEU A 63 5.66 -13.33 18.20
N ALA A 64 4.90 -14.42 18.08
CA ALA A 64 4.29 -14.80 16.81
C ALA A 64 3.28 -13.76 16.28
N LEU A 65 2.52 -13.10 17.18
CA LEU A 65 1.64 -11.99 16.82
C LEU A 65 2.44 -10.79 16.27
N ILE A 66 3.59 -10.47 16.87
CA ILE A 66 4.47 -9.39 16.42
C ILE A 66 5.00 -9.68 15.01
N SER A 67 5.58 -10.87 14.81
CA SER A 67 6.11 -11.28 13.50
C SER A 67 5.03 -11.33 12.42
N LEU A 68 3.83 -11.81 12.75
CA LEU A 68 2.71 -11.83 11.81
C LEU A 68 2.29 -10.41 11.42
N TYR A 69 2.23 -9.50 12.38
CA TYR A 69 1.88 -8.11 12.10
C TYR A 69 2.91 -7.44 11.17
N GLU A 70 4.21 -7.67 11.43
CA GLU A 70 5.30 -7.16 10.60
C GLU A 70 5.22 -7.69 9.15
N GLU A 71 5.03 -9.00 8.97
CA GLU A 71 4.87 -9.62 7.65
C GLU A 71 3.65 -9.06 6.90
N MET A 72 2.52 -8.90 7.61
CA MET A 72 1.30 -8.34 7.02
C MET A 72 1.49 -6.88 6.61
N LEU A 73 2.17 -6.08 7.44
CA LEU A 73 2.46 -4.68 7.16
C LEU A 73 3.38 -4.56 5.94
N GLU A 74 4.43 -5.38 5.88
CA GLU A 74 5.36 -5.49 4.76
C GLU A 74 4.63 -5.75 3.45
N LYS A 75 3.80 -6.80 3.46
CA LYS A 75 3.02 -7.22 2.30
C LYS A 75 2.07 -6.12 1.83
N LYS A 76 1.33 -5.48 2.76
CA LYS A 76 0.40 -4.41 2.41
C LYS A 76 1.09 -3.18 1.86
N HIS A 77 2.25 -2.84 2.41
CA HIS A 77 3.06 -1.75 1.89
C HIS A 77 3.56 -2.04 0.46
N ALA A 78 4.08 -3.24 0.20
CA ALA A 78 4.51 -3.64 -1.13
C ALA A 78 3.36 -3.67 -2.16
N GLU A 79 2.16 -4.12 -1.75
CA GLU A 79 0.94 -4.07 -2.57
C GLU A 79 0.56 -2.62 -2.95
N LEU A 80 0.71 -1.68 -2.02
CA LEU A 80 0.44 -0.25 -2.24
C LEU A 80 1.47 0.37 -3.18
N ILE A 81 2.77 0.19 -2.95
CA ILE A 81 3.83 0.70 -3.83
C ILE A 81 3.60 0.21 -5.26
N LYS A 82 3.40 -1.09 -5.45
CA LYS A 82 3.14 -1.65 -6.78
C LYS A 82 1.91 -1.04 -7.46
N SER A 83 0.88 -0.71 -6.68
CA SER A 83 -0.33 -0.07 -7.20
C SER A 83 -0.08 1.40 -7.59
N MET A 84 0.72 2.12 -6.80
CA MET A 84 1.18 3.48 -7.10
C MET A 84 2.03 3.52 -8.38
N ASP A 85 3.04 2.65 -8.47
CA ASP A 85 3.92 2.55 -9.64
C ASP A 85 3.12 2.27 -10.91
N ARG A 86 2.14 1.35 -10.85
CA ARG A 86 1.29 1.05 -11.99
C ARG A 86 0.46 2.27 -12.41
N LEU A 87 -0.07 3.02 -11.46
CA LEU A 87 -0.87 4.21 -11.73
C LEU A 87 -0.01 5.31 -12.37
N GLU A 88 1.16 5.58 -11.79
CA GLU A 88 2.11 6.59 -12.30
C GLU A 88 2.56 6.25 -13.72
N ASN A 89 2.96 4.99 -13.96
CA ASN A 89 3.31 4.53 -15.30
C ASN A 89 2.15 4.65 -16.30
N GLY A 90 0.92 4.40 -15.85
CA GLY A 90 -0.28 4.59 -16.66
C GLY A 90 -0.49 6.06 -17.04
N LEU A 91 -0.38 6.96 -16.08
CA LEU A 91 -0.53 8.40 -16.29
C LEU A 91 0.54 8.95 -17.24
N THR A 92 1.81 8.58 -17.05
CA THR A 92 2.92 8.99 -17.91
C THR A 92 2.69 8.56 -19.37
N LYS A 93 2.21 7.33 -19.59
CA LYS A 93 1.88 6.85 -20.94
C LYS A 93 0.73 7.64 -21.56
N LEU A 94 -0.35 7.90 -20.81
CA LEU A 94 -1.48 8.69 -21.29
C LEU A 94 -1.07 10.12 -21.67
N GLN A 95 -0.23 10.76 -20.86
CA GLN A 95 0.31 12.09 -21.15
C GLN A 95 1.17 12.09 -22.41
N SER A 96 2.05 11.10 -22.57
CA SER A 96 2.87 10.95 -23.78
C SER A 96 2.01 10.76 -25.04
N THR A 97 1.00 9.89 -24.98
CA THR A 97 0.07 9.70 -26.10
C THR A 97 -0.72 10.97 -26.42
N SER A 98 -1.18 11.72 -25.42
CA SER A 98 -1.87 12.99 -25.64
C SER A 98 -0.97 13.97 -26.40
N SER A 99 0.28 14.14 -25.96
CA SER A 99 1.25 15.00 -26.64
C SER A 99 1.49 14.57 -28.09
N GLN A 100 1.65 13.26 -28.33
CA GLN A 100 1.85 12.74 -29.68
C GLN A 100 0.63 12.98 -30.60
N VAL A 101 -0.58 12.87 -30.05
CA VAL A 101 -1.82 13.17 -30.78
C VAL A 101 -1.89 14.65 -31.15
N ASP A 102 -1.51 15.54 -30.25
CA ASP A 102 -1.52 16.98 -30.50
C ASP A 102 -0.48 17.36 -31.57
N ASP A 103 0.71 16.76 -31.53
CA ASP A 103 1.74 16.92 -32.58
C ASP A 103 1.25 16.44 -33.95
N LEU A 104 0.56 15.29 -34.00
CA LEU A 104 0.01 14.75 -35.23
C LEU A 104 -1.08 15.65 -35.81
N LYS A 105 -1.98 16.18 -34.97
CA LYS A 105 -3.00 17.14 -35.40
C LYS A 105 -2.37 18.39 -36.00
N ALA A 106 -1.32 18.91 -35.37
CA ALA A 106 -0.59 20.08 -35.89
C ALA A 106 0.03 19.80 -37.28
N LYS A 107 0.67 18.64 -37.45
CA LYS A 107 1.24 18.22 -38.74
C LYS A 107 0.18 18.05 -39.83
N LEU A 108 -0.95 17.43 -39.49
CA LEU A 108 -2.09 17.27 -40.41
C LEU A 108 -2.63 18.61 -40.90
N ALA A 109 -2.82 19.57 -39.99
CA ALA A 109 -3.31 20.90 -40.35
C ALA A 109 -2.38 21.63 -41.34
N VAL A 110 -1.06 21.52 -41.16
CA VAL A 110 -0.08 22.08 -42.12
C VAL A 110 -0.18 21.39 -43.48
N GLN A 111 -0.23 20.06 -43.50
CA GLN A 111 -0.33 19.28 -44.73
C GLN A 111 -1.60 19.61 -45.53
N GLU A 112 -2.75 19.78 -44.86
CA GLU A 112 -4.00 20.15 -45.53
C GLU A 112 -3.93 21.51 -46.23
N VAL A 113 -3.26 22.51 -45.63
CA VAL A 113 -3.06 23.84 -46.23
C VAL A 113 -2.15 23.75 -47.44
N GLU A 114 -1.02 23.04 -47.35
CA GLU A 114 -0.10 22.87 -48.47
C GLU A 114 -0.75 22.14 -49.65
N LEU A 115 -1.59 21.15 -49.37
CA LEU A 115 -2.27 20.34 -50.38
C LEU A 115 -3.32 21.18 -51.12
N LYS A 116 -4.07 22.05 -50.41
CA LYS A 116 -4.97 23.03 -51.03
C LYS A 116 -4.22 23.99 -51.96
N GLN A 117 -3.12 24.58 -51.50
CA GLN A 117 -2.31 25.49 -52.31
C GLN A 117 -1.76 24.83 -53.57
N LYS A 118 -1.30 23.58 -53.48
CA LYS A 118 -0.82 22.81 -54.64
C LYS A 118 -1.96 22.53 -55.63
N ASN A 119 -3.12 22.10 -55.14
CA ASN A 119 -4.29 21.86 -55.99
C ASN A 119 -4.78 23.15 -56.69
N GLU A 120 -4.82 24.28 -55.99
CA GLU A 120 -5.18 25.58 -56.58
C GLU A 120 -4.20 26.00 -57.67
N LYS A 121 -2.89 25.86 -57.44
CA LYS A 121 -1.87 26.11 -58.47
C LYS A 121 -2.05 25.19 -59.68
N GLN A 122 -2.33 23.91 -59.45
CA GLN A 122 -2.52 22.94 -60.52
C GLN A 122 -3.77 23.26 -61.35
N ASN A 123 -4.86 23.69 -60.72
CA ASN A 123 -6.08 24.11 -61.41
C ASN A 123 -5.89 25.40 -62.22
N TYR A 124 -5.07 26.34 -61.74
CA TYR A 124 -4.72 27.55 -62.50
C TYR A 124 -3.93 27.24 -63.77
N LEU A 125 -3.06 26.22 -63.75
CA LEU A 125 -2.26 25.80 -64.90
C LEU A 125 -3.05 25.00 -65.95
N LEU A 126 -4.24 24.50 -65.60
CA LEU A 126 -5.10 23.66 -66.44
C LEU A 126 -6.27 24.42 -67.08
N ASN A 127 -6.45 25.70 -66.74
CA ASN A 127 -7.41 26.64 -67.34
C ASN A 127 -6.68 27.72 -68.13
#